data_AF-A0A3N5HLW7-F1
#
_entry.id   AF-A0A3N5HLW7-F1
#
_cell.length_a   1.000
_cell.length_b   1.000
_cell.length_c   1.000
_cell.angle_alpha   90.00
_cell.angle_beta   90.00
_cell.angle_gamma   90.00
#
_symmetry.space_group_name_H-M   'P 1'
#
loop_
_entity.id
_entity.type
_entity.pdbx_description
1 polymer ?
#
loop_
_entity_poly.entity_id
_entity_poly.type
_entity_poly.pdbx_seq_one_letter_code
_entity_poly.pdbx_strand_id
1 'polypeptide(L)'
;ILTQLVGLLRARPDECFFWATHAGAELDLLIVSDSRRLGFEIKRTDAPTVTASMKSALETLGLQKLSIIHAGRQTFQIERKIRAVAAFDLLREIKPIRV
;
A
#
# COMPACT_ATOMS: atom_id res chain seq x y z
N ILE A 1 11.31 -5.29 2.27
CA ILE A 1 10.39 -4.40 1.51
C ILE A 1 9.70 -3.37 2.41
N LEU A 2 9.01 -3.77 3.49
CA LEU A 2 8.33 -2.81 4.38
C LEU A 2 9.23 -1.69 4.93
N THR A 3 10.40 -2.03 5.48
CA THR A 3 11.37 -1.03 5.97
C THR A 3 11.81 -0.05 4.87
N GLN A 4 11.99 -0.55 3.64
CA GLN A 4 12.33 0.29 2.49
C GLN A 4 11.16 1.21 2.12
N LEU A 5 9.92 0.73 2.14
CA LEU A 5 8.73 1.57 1.91
C LEU A 5 8.66 2.71 2.92
N VAL A 6 8.80 2.39 4.22
CA VAL A 6 8.77 3.39 5.30
C VAL A 6 9.86 4.45 5.08
N GLY A 7 11.09 4.02 4.76
CA GLY A 7 12.20 4.91 4.44
C GLY A 7 11.92 5.83 3.24
N LEU A 8 11.39 5.28 2.14
CA LEU A 8 11.07 6.05 0.93
C LEU A 8 9.92 7.04 1.15
N LEU A 9 8.94 6.66 1.96
CA LEU A 9 7.82 7.52 2.33
C LEU A 9 8.24 8.63 3.30
N ARG A 10 9.40 8.51 3.96
CA ARG A 10 9.78 9.34 5.11
C ARG A 10 8.69 9.34 6.18
N ALA A 11 8.07 8.18 6.39
CA ALA A 11 7.07 7.97 7.42
C ALA A 11 7.77 7.80 8.77
N ARG A 12 7.16 8.35 9.83
CA ARG A 12 7.65 8.19 11.19
C ARG A 12 7.13 6.86 11.77
N PRO A 13 7.81 6.28 12.77
CA PRO A 13 7.36 5.03 13.38
C PRO A 13 5.94 5.11 13.95
N ASP A 14 5.55 6.25 14.53
CA ASP A 14 4.22 6.51 15.09
C ASP A 14 3.12 6.71 14.04
N GLU A 15 3.47 6.71 12.75
CA GLU A 15 2.54 6.79 11.63
C GLU A 15 2.33 5.45 10.93
N CYS A 16 3.10 4.42 11.32
CA CYS A 16 3.14 3.12 10.67
C CYS A 16 2.34 2.09 11.49
N PHE A 17 1.29 1.55 10.89
CA PHE A 17 0.39 0.60 11.54
C PHE A 17 0.18 -0.65 10.69
N PHE A 18 -0.09 -1.76 11.34
CA PHE A 18 -0.69 -2.94 10.73
C PHE A 18 -2.19 -2.93 10.99
N TRP A 19 -2.99 -3.46 10.06
CA TRP A 19 -4.43 -3.62 10.27
C TRP A 19 -4.89 -5.00 9.83
N ALA A 20 -5.72 -5.63 10.66
CA ALA A 20 -6.39 -6.87 10.33
C ALA A 20 -7.79 -6.89 10.95
N THR A 21 -8.67 -7.69 10.35
CA THR A 21 -10.03 -7.95 10.84
C THR A 21 -10.16 -9.39 11.31
N HIS A 22 -11.11 -9.64 12.22
CA HIS A 22 -11.46 -11.01 12.61
C HIS A 22 -11.98 -11.87 11.43
N ALA A 23 -12.47 -11.22 10.36
CA ALA A 23 -12.94 -11.88 9.15
C ALA A 23 -11.82 -12.19 8.13
N GLY A 24 -10.55 -11.90 8.47
CA GLY A 24 -9.38 -12.31 7.68
C GLY A 24 -8.91 -11.31 6.61
N ALA A 25 -9.50 -10.12 6.52
CA ALA A 25 -8.90 -9.03 5.74
C ALA A 25 -7.69 -8.45 6.49
N GLU A 26 -6.58 -8.25 5.80
CA GLU A 26 -5.31 -7.77 6.34
C GLU A 26 -4.71 -6.68 5.45
N LEU A 27 -3.95 -5.77 6.04
CA LEU A 27 -3.18 -4.72 5.37
C LEU A 27 -1.78 -4.64 6.01
N ASP A 28 -0.75 -4.95 5.22
CA ASP A 28 0.63 -5.07 5.71
C ASP A 28 1.17 -3.76 6.29
N LEU A 29 0.80 -2.63 5.69
CA LEU A 29 1.19 -1.31 6.17
C LEU A 29 0.11 -0.26 5.88
N LEU A 30 -0.35 0.38 6.94
CA LEU A 30 -1.16 1.58 6.93
C LEU A 30 -0.28 2.75 7.39
N ILE A 31 -0.17 3.78 6.56
CA ILE A 31 0.40 5.07 6.94
C ILE A 31 -0.73 6.04 7.27
N VAL A 32 -0.75 6.54 8.50
CA VAL A 32 -1.60 7.64 8.94
C VAL A 32 -0.72 8.85 9.25
N SER A 33 -0.69 9.81 8.34
CA SER A 33 0.08 11.05 8.50
C SER A 33 -0.81 12.24 8.15
N ASP A 34 -1.07 13.10 9.12
CA ASP A 34 -2.00 14.23 8.99
C ASP A 34 -3.37 13.76 8.45
N SER A 35 -3.80 14.31 7.31
CA SER A 35 -5.03 13.91 6.61
C SER A 35 -4.84 12.72 5.67
N ARG A 36 -3.61 12.19 5.52
CA ARG A 36 -3.28 11.12 4.56
C ARG A 36 -3.40 9.75 5.21
N ARG A 37 -4.16 8.88 4.55
CA ARG A 37 -4.27 7.45 4.85
C ARG A 37 -3.87 6.65 3.62
N LEU A 38 -2.70 6.02 3.67
CA LEU A 38 -2.14 5.25 2.57
C LEU A 38 -1.99 3.79 2.98
N GLY A 39 -2.51 2.88 2.17
CA GLY A 39 -2.36 1.44 2.39
C GLY A 39 -1.34 0.81 1.44
N PHE A 40 -0.63 -0.19 1.94
CA PHE A 40 0.29 -1.01 1.17
C PHE A 40 0.08 -2.50 1.50
N GLU A 41 0.04 -3.34 0.46
CA GLU A 41 0.07 -4.79 0.57
C GLU A 41 1.23 -5.33 -0.29
N ILE A 42 1.86 -6.42 0.12
CA ILE A 42 2.93 -7.09 -0.62
C ILE A 42 2.41 -8.44 -1.11
N LYS A 43 2.44 -8.66 -2.42
CA LYS A 43 2.02 -9.92 -3.04
C LYS A 43 3.12 -10.52 -3.89
N ARG A 44 3.42 -11.81 -3.67
CA ARG A 44 4.34 -12.60 -4.50
C ARG A 44 3.63 -13.11 -5.77
N THR A 45 3.09 -12.18 -6.55
CA THR A 45 2.45 -12.42 -7.84
C THR A 45 2.95 -11.39 -8.84
N ASP A 46 2.86 -11.66 -10.13
CA ASP A 46 3.25 -10.72 -11.19
C ASP A 46 2.09 -9.82 -11.63
N ALA A 47 0.86 -10.32 -11.58
CA ALA A 47 -0.36 -9.61 -11.99
C ALA A 47 -1.43 -9.66 -10.87
N PRO A 48 -1.32 -8.81 -9.83
CA PRO A 48 -2.35 -8.75 -8.79
C PRO A 48 -3.68 -8.25 -9.37
N THR A 49 -4.78 -8.86 -8.95
CA THR A 49 -6.15 -8.44 -9.25
C THR A 49 -6.82 -7.87 -8.00
N VAL A 50 -7.89 -7.10 -8.19
CA VAL A 50 -8.67 -6.57 -7.07
C VAL A 50 -9.36 -7.71 -6.33
N THR A 51 -9.27 -7.67 -5.00
CA THR A 51 -9.92 -8.63 -4.11
C THR A 51 -10.94 -7.92 -3.22
N ALA A 52 -11.87 -8.68 -2.63
CA ALA A 52 -12.86 -8.13 -1.71
C ALA A 52 -12.20 -7.48 -0.47
N SER A 53 -11.10 -8.05 0.04
CA SER A 53 -10.37 -7.49 1.18
C SER A 53 -9.79 -6.11 0.89
N MET A 54 -9.22 -5.91 -0.31
CA MET A 54 -8.71 -4.60 -0.73
C MET A 54 -9.81 -3.53 -0.75
N LYS A 55 -11.01 -3.89 -1.22
CA LYS A 55 -12.18 -2.98 -1.22
C LYS A 55 -12.63 -2.66 0.20
N SER A 56 -12.71 -3.68 1.06
CA SER A 56 -13.05 -3.51 2.48
C SER A 56 -12.04 -2.62 3.20
N ALA A 57 -10.74 -2.78 2.95
CA ALA A 57 -9.69 -1.94 3.52
C ALA A 57 -9.83 -0.47 3.08
N LEU A 58 -10.07 -0.22 1.77
CA LEU A 58 -10.30 1.14 1.26
C LEU A 58 -11.46 1.85 1.96
N GLU A 59 -12.58 1.14 2.14
CA GLU A 59 -13.79 1.67 2.75
C GLU A 59 -13.62 1.87 4.27
N THR A 60 -13.25 0.80 4.97
CA THR A 60 -13.18 0.76 6.44
C THR A 60 -12.13 1.74 6.98
N LEU A 61 -10.98 1.84 6.31
CA LEU A 61 -9.88 2.68 6.78
C LEU A 61 -9.92 4.10 6.19
N GLY A 62 -10.82 4.36 5.23
CA GLY A 62 -10.87 5.63 4.52
C GLY A 62 -9.61 5.91 3.72
N LEU A 63 -9.06 4.89 3.05
CA LEU A 63 -7.79 5.04 2.33
C LEU A 63 -7.94 6.00 1.14
N GLN A 64 -6.95 6.87 1.00
CA GLN A 64 -6.79 7.70 -0.19
C GLN A 64 -6.27 6.88 -1.36
N LYS A 65 -5.31 5.98 -1.09
CA LYS A 65 -4.69 5.10 -2.08
C LYS A 65 -4.26 3.79 -1.43
N LEU A 66 -4.39 2.70 -2.18
CA LEU A 66 -3.86 1.38 -1.88
C LEU A 66 -2.82 0.99 -2.94
N SER A 67 -1.59 0.69 -2.52
CA SER A 67 -0.49 0.27 -3.41
C SER A 67 -0.17 -1.20 -3.15
N ILE A 68 -0.34 -2.03 -4.17
CA ILE A 68 0.00 -3.46 -4.13
C ILE A 68 1.43 -3.60 -4.65
N ILE A 69 2.38 -3.86 -3.77
CA ILE A 69 3.76 -4.13 -4.14
C ILE A 69 3.85 -5.57 -4.63
N HIS A 70 4.27 -5.78 -5.88
CA HIS A 70 4.22 -7.09 -6.51
C HIS A 70 5.54 -7.47 -7.20
N ALA A 71 5.69 -8.76 -7.53
CA ALA A 71 6.90 -9.35 -8.11
C ALA A 71 6.98 -9.23 -9.64
N GLY A 72 6.01 -8.56 -10.26
CA GLY A 72 5.96 -8.33 -11.71
C GLY A 72 6.95 -7.28 -12.18
N ARG A 73 7.02 -7.08 -13.50
CA ARG A 73 7.96 -6.17 -14.14
C ARG A 73 7.39 -4.78 -14.43
N GLN A 74 6.08 -4.61 -14.30
CA GLN A 74 5.38 -3.39 -14.71
C GLN A 74 4.54 -2.86 -13.57
N THR A 75 4.61 -1.55 -13.36
CA THR A 75 3.70 -0.81 -12.51
C THR A 75 2.48 -0.37 -13.31
N PHE A 76 1.27 -0.64 -12.83
CA PHE A 76 0.02 -0.32 -13.54
C PHE A 76 -1.11 0.04 -12.58
N GLN A 77 -2.09 0.81 -13.08
CA GLN A 77 -3.29 1.13 -12.34
C GLN A 77 -4.28 -0.04 -12.44
N ILE A 78 -4.84 -0.49 -11.31
CA ILE A 78 -5.87 -1.55 -11.30
C ILE A 78 -7.27 -0.93 -11.26
N GLU A 79 -7.47 0.02 -10.33
CA GLU A 79 -8.72 0.79 -10.17
C GLU A 79 -8.37 2.21 -9.72
N ARG A 80 -9.34 3.15 -9.69
CA ARG A 80 -9.10 4.57 -9.34
C ARG A 80 -8.22 4.80 -8.10
N LYS A 81 -8.41 4.01 -7.04
CA LYS A 81 -7.63 4.10 -5.78
C LYS A 81 -6.62 2.97 -5.57
N ILE A 82 -6.53 2.00 -6.49
CA ILE A 82 -5.69 0.80 -6.34
C ILE A 82 -4.66 0.75 -7.47
N ARG A 83 -3.39 0.65 -7.10
CA ARG A 83 -2.28 0.56 -8.06
C ARG A 83 -1.39 -0.63 -7.75
N ALA A 84 -1.01 -1.38 -8.78
CA ALA A 84 0.06 -2.36 -8.72
C ALA A 84 1.40 -1.64 -8.94
N VAL A 85 2.32 -1.76 -7.98
CA VAL A 85 3.68 -1.19 -8.06
C VAL A 85 4.68 -2.32 -8.08
N ALA A 86 5.43 -2.45 -9.17
CA ALA A 86 6.48 -3.45 -9.27
C ALA A 86 7.55 -3.16 -8.19
N ALA A 87 8.00 -4.20 -7.49
CA ALA A 87 9.01 -4.04 -6.44
C ALA A 87 10.31 -3.38 -6.96
N PHE A 88 10.66 -3.64 -8.22
CA PHE A 88 11.81 -3.03 -8.91
C PHE A 88 11.64 -1.53 -9.18
N ASP A 89 10.41 -1.03 -9.23
CA ASP A 89 10.09 0.38 -9.50
C ASP A 89 9.90 1.21 -8.22
N LEU A 90 10.07 0.62 -7.03
CA LEU A 90 9.75 1.29 -5.75
C LEU A 90 10.39 2.67 -5.58
N LEU A 91 11.67 2.81 -5.92
CA LEU A 91 12.40 4.08 -5.83
C LEU A 91 11.80 5.17 -6.73
N ARG A 92 11.28 4.78 -7.89
CA ARG A 92 10.67 5.69 -8.85
C ARG A 92 9.26 6.05 -8.42
N GLU A 93 8.49 5.08 -7.97
CA GLU A 93 7.03 5.17 -7.83
C GLU A 93 6.56 5.61 -6.44
N ILE A 94 7.33 5.31 -5.40
CA ILE A 94 7.02 5.73 -4.04
C ILE A 94 7.68 7.07 -3.76
N LYS A 95 6.85 8.06 -3.44
CA LYS A 95 7.29 9.42 -3.14
C LYS A 95 7.17 9.72 -1.65
N PRO A 96 8.08 10.54 -1.08
CA PRO A 96 7.94 11.00 0.29
C PRO A 96 6.59 11.67 0.53
N ILE A 97 5.99 11.42 1.71
CA ILE A 97 4.74 12.06 2.12
C ILE A 97 4.97 13.48 2.65
N ARG A 98 6.22 13.80 3.00
CA ARG A 98 6.71 15.08 3.50
C ARG A 98 8.05 15.46 2.86
N VAL A 99 8.35 16.75 2.80
CA VAL A 99 9.64 17.32 2.36
C VAL A 99 10.66 17.21 3.48
#